data_AF-A0AB38C9Q3-F1
#
_entry.id   AF-A0AB38C9Q3-F1
#
_cell.length_a   1.000
_cell.length_b   1.000
_cell.length_c   1.000
_cell.angle_alpha   90.00
_cell.angle_beta   90.00
_cell.angle_gamma   90.00
#
_symmetry.space_group_name_H-M   'P 1'
#
loop_
_entity.id
_entity.type
_entity.pdbx_description
1 polymer ?
#
loop_
_entity_poly.entity_id
_entity_poly.type
_entity_poly.pdbx_seq_one_letter_code
_entity_poly.pdbx_strand_id
1 'polypeptide(L)'
;MRTLQIHNFYLFRLAVAICFAITLAGCTSYRYIPPDSDAGRQCVTSCGTNQQICIAGKEQIAASQAQACEMRNTSTVSICLAVAKTDADRELCAKKRQYCSSSASTWQCDSDYRACYTQCGGRIEESQ
;
A
#
# COMPACT_ATOMS: atom_id res chain seq x y z
N MET A 1 38.53 -32.95 16.26
CA MET A 1 37.65 -31.81 16.62
C MET A 1 37.59 -30.69 15.55
N ARG A 2 38.55 -30.54 14.62
CA ARG A 2 38.51 -29.49 13.56
C ARG A 2 37.54 -29.76 12.39
N THR A 3 37.19 -31.00 12.09
CA THR A 3 36.35 -31.39 10.94
C THR A 3 34.84 -31.13 11.15
N LEU A 4 34.33 -31.19 12.39
CA LEU A 4 32.94 -30.87 12.71
C LEU A 4 32.61 -29.37 12.55
N GLN A 5 33.56 -28.49 12.86
CA GLN A 5 33.41 -27.04 12.72
C GLN A 5 33.28 -26.62 11.24
N ILE A 6 33.97 -27.31 10.33
CA ILE A 6 33.98 -26.99 8.90
C ILE A 6 32.65 -27.42 8.24
N HIS A 7 32.10 -28.58 8.63
CA HIS A 7 30.78 -29.04 8.17
C HIS A 7 29.66 -28.09 8.60
N ASN A 8 29.71 -27.61 9.85
CA ASN A 8 28.71 -26.67 10.36
C ASN A 8 28.76 -25.32 9.63
N PHE A 9 29.96 -24.86 9.26
CA PHE A 9 30.15 -23.64 8.48
C PHE A 9 29.64 -23.79 7.03
N TYR A 10 29.87 -24.94 6.39
CA TYR A 10 29.36 -25.23 5.05
C TYR A 10 27.84 -25.39 5.01
N LEU A 11 27.25 -26.06 6.00
CA LEU A 11 25.80 -26.18 6.16
C LEU A 11 25.14 -24.81 6.39
N PHE A 12 25.77 -23.95 7.19
CA PHE A 12 25.29 -22.59 7.41
C PHE A 12 25.35 -21.73 6.14
N ARG A 13 26.44 -21.83 5.36
CA ARG A 13 26.55 -21.12 4.07
C ARG A 13 25.55 -21.64 3.02
N LEU A 14 25.31 -22.94 2.98
CA LEU A 14 24.29 -23.54 2.12
C LEU A 14 22.88 -23.10 2.53
N ALA A 15 22.57 -23.08 3.82
CA ALA A 15 21.27 -22.60 4.32
C ALA A 15 21.03 -21.13 3.95
N VAL A 16 22.03 -20.26 4.10
CA VAL A 16 21.94 -18.84 3.69
C VAL A 16 21.73 -18.72 2.18
N ALA A 17 22.43 -19.51 1.37
CA ALA A 17 22.27 -19.51 -0.09
C ALA A 17 20.87 -19.98 -0.52
N ILE A 18 20.32 -21.01 0.12
CA ILE A 18 18.97 -21.52 -0.15
C ILE A 18 17.91 -20.50 0.27
N CYS A 19 18.04 -19.88 1.45
CA CYS A 19 17.13 -18.82 1.88
C CYS A 19 17.14 -17.63 0.90
N PHE A 20 18.32 -17.25 0.39
CA PHE A 20 18.43 -16.18 -0.61
C PHE A 20 17.76 -16.57 -1.93
N ALA A 21 17.93 -17.81 -2.39
CA ALA A 21 17.28 -18.33 -3.59
C ALA A 21 15.74 -18.32 -3.50
N ILE A 22 15.18 -18.65 -2.32
CA ILE A 22 13.71 -18.64 -2.12
C ILE A 22 13.13 -17.23 -2.22
N THR A 23 13.85 -16.19 -1.77
CA THR A 23 13.36 -14.80 -1.86
C THR A 23 13.28 -14.25 -3.29
N LEU A 24 14.00 -14.86 -4.24
CA LEU A 24 14.00 -14.45 -5.64
C LEU A 24 12.83 -15.03 -6.45
N ALA A 25 12.14 -16.06 -5.93
CA ALA A 25 11.02 -16.70 -6.61
C ALA A 25 9.67 -15.96 -6.46
N GLY A 26 9.65 -14.80 -5.79
CA GLY A 26 8.42 -14.07 -5.44
C GLY A 26 7.90 -13.07 -6.49
N CYS A 27 8.58 -12.91 -7.64
CA CYS A 27 8.12 -11.97 -8.67
C CYS A 27 7.05 -12.58 -9.56
N THR A 28 5.81 -12.66 -9.08
CA THR A 28 4.66 -12.95 -9.94
C THR A 28 4.35 -11.72 -10.80
N SER A 29 4.62 -11.82 -12.10
CA SER A 29 4.22 -10.77 -13.04
C SER A 29 2.89 -11.16 -13.70
N TYR A 30 2.05 -10.18 -14.02
CA TYR A 30 0.76 -10.44 -14.67
C TYR A 30 0.80 -9.88 -16.09
N ARG A 31 0.43 -10.71 -17.06
CA ARG A 31 0.25 -10.33 -18.46
C ARG A 31 -1.24 -10.17 -18.76
N TYR A 32 -1.61 -8.99 -19.24
CA TYR A 32 -2.98 -8.65 -19.63
C TYR A 32 -3.12 -8.78 -21.14
N ILE A 33 -3.96 -9.71 -21.59
CA ILE A 33 -4.25 -9.95 -23.00
C ILE A 33 -5.60 -9.33 -23.33
N PRO A 34 -5.66 -8.29 -24.17
CA PRO A 34 -6.90 -7.61 -24.49
C PRO A 34 -7.84 -8.50 -25.32
N PRO A 35 -9.16 -8.27 -25.24
CA PRO A 35 -10.13 -9.00 -26.05
C PRO A 35 -10.02 -8.69 -27.56
N ASP A 36 -10.31 -9.68 -28.39
CA ASP A 36 -10.22 -9.60 -29.85
C ASP A 36 -11.29 -8.69 -30.48
N SER A 37 -12.44 -8.54 -29.83
CA SER A 37 -13.54 -7.72 -30.34
C SER A 37 -13.35 -6.23 -30.02
N ASP A 38 -13.79 -5.35 -30.94
CA ASP A 38 -13.81 -3.90 -30.70
C ASP A 38 -14.67 -3.53 -29.48
N ALA A 39 -15.82 -4.20 -29.34
CA ALA A 39 -16.70 -4.02 -28.19
C ALA A 39 -16.02 -4.40 -26.86
N GLY A 40 -15.25 -5.50 -26.85
CA GLY A 40 -14.48 -5.91 -25.67
C GLY A 40 -13.39 -4.89 -25.32
N ARG A 41 -12.68 -4.34 -26.31
CA ARG A 41 -11.66 -3.32 -26.07
C ARG A 41 -12.27 -2.05 -25.47
N GLN A 42 -13.41 -1.61 -25.98
CA GLN A 42 -14.15 -0.48 -25.41
C GLN A 42 -14.62 -0.76 -23.98
N CYS A 43 -15.09 -1.99 -23.71
CA CYS A 43 -15.46 -2.43 -22.36
C CYS A 43 -14.28 -2.33 -21.38
N VAL A 44 -13.10 -2.83 -21.76
CA VAL A 44 -11.88 -2.75 -20.92
C VAL A 44 -11.44 -1.31 -20.67
N THR A 45 -11.58 -0.41 -21.65
CA THR A 45 -11.31 1.03 -21.44
C THR A 45 -12.21 1.59 -20.34
N SER A 46 -13.49 1.22 -20.32
CA SER A 46 -14.42 1.60 -19.24
C SER A 46 -13.97 1.05 -17.87
N CYS A 47 -13.48 -0.20 -17.82
CA CYS A 47 -12.89 -0.76 -16.60
C CYS A 47 -11.72 0.08 -16.07
N GLY A 48 -10.84 0.55 -16.97
CA GLY A 48 -9.71 1.42 -16.60
C GLY A 48 -10.16 2.75 -16.00
N THR A 49 -11.17 3.38 -16.60
CA THR A 49 -11.79 4.59 -16.05
C THR A 49 -12.38 4.35 -14.65
N ASN A 50 -13.11 3.25 -14.47
CA ASN A 50 -13.69 2.88 -13.18
C ASN A 50 -12.62 2.62 -12.10
N GLN A 51 -11.50 2.00 -12.48
CA GLN A 51 -10.36 1.79 -11.58
C GLN A 51 -9.78 3.13 -11.13
N GLN A 52 -9.57 4.08 -12.04
CA GLN A 52 -9.05 5.41 -11.71
C GLN A 52 -10.00 6.16 -10.77
N ILE A 53 -11.31 6.09 -11.03
CA ILE A 53 -12.33 6.69 -10.15
C ILE A 53 -12.27 6.07 -8.75
N CYS A 54 -12.14 4.74 -8.66
CA CYS A 54 -12.00 4.03 -7.39
C CYS A 54 -10.77 4.50 -6.61
N ILE A 55 -9.61 4.54 -7.27
CA ILE A 55 -8.34 4.98 -6.66
C ILE A 55 -8.48 6.43 -6.18
N ALA A 56 -8.94 7.34 -7.04
CA ALA A 56 -9.14 8.73 -6.70
C ALA A 56 -10.09 8.91 -5.51
N GLY A 57 -11.16 8.12 -5.44
CA GLY A 57 -12.08 8.11 -4.31
C GLY A 57 -11.42 7.66 -3.00
N LYS A 58 -10.59 6.61 -3.04
CA LYS A 58 -9.85 6.13 -1.85
C LYS A 58 -8.82 7.15 -1.37
N GLU A 59 -8.07 7.75 -2.30
CA GLU A 59 -7.12 8.82 -2.00
C GLU A 59 -7.81 10.04 -1.41
N GLN A 60 -8.96 10.44 -1.96
CA GLN A 60 -9.73 11.57 -1.45
C GLN A 60 -10.22 11.32 -0.02
N ILE A 61 -10.65 10.09 0.29
CA ILE A 61 -11.05 9.70 1.65
C ILE A 61 -9.86 9.77 2.60
N ALA A 62 -8.70 9.23 2.21
CA ALA A 62 -7.48 9.28 3.02
C ALA A 62 -7.03 10.73 3.28
N ALA A 63 -7.01 11.58 2.24
CA ALA A 63 -6.68 12.99 2.35
C ALA A 63 -7.66 13.74 3.27
N SER A 64 -8.96 13.49 3.15
CA SER A 64 -9.98 14.07 4.01
C SER A 64 -9.80 13.67 5.47
N GLN A 65 -9.49 12.39 5.74
CA GLN A 65 -9.20 11.92 7.10
C GLN A 65 -7.95 12.58 7.70
N ALA A 66 -6.89 12.71 6.90
CA ALA A 66 -5.67 13.40 7.32
C ALA A 66 -5.95 14.88 7.64
N GLN A 67 -6.71 15.57 6.80
CA GLN A 67 -7.13 16.96 7.05
C GLN A 67 -8.00 17.09 8.30
N ALA A 68 -8.97 16.18 8.50
CA ALA A 68 -9.81 16.17 9.68
C ALA A 68 -9.00 15.96 10.97
N CYS A 69 -7.98 15.10 10.92
CA CYS A 69 -7.03 14.93 12.02
C CYS A 69 -6.24 16.22 12.29
N GLU A 70 -5.71 16.88 11.26
CA GLU A 70 -4.94 18.13 11.42
C GLU A 70 -5.80 19.27 11.98
N MET A 71 -7.06 19.37 11.57
CA MET A 71 -8.00 20.34 12.15
C MET A 71 -8.25 20.07 13.64
N ARG A 72 -8.45 18.80 14.04
CA ARG A 72 -8.63 18.41 15.44
C ARG A 72 -7.38 18.71 16.28
N ASN A 73 -6.21 18.41 15.75
CA ASN A 73 -4.93 18.75 16.37
C ASN A 73 -4.81 20.26 16.59
N THR A 74 -5.05 21.04 15.53
CA THR A 74 -4.97 22.51 15.59
C THR A 74 -5.92 23.07 16.64
N SER A 75 -7.17 22.59 16.68
CA SER A 75 -8.17 23.00 17.68
C SER A 75 -7.77 22.59 19.10
N THR A 76 -7.30 21.36 19.30
CA THR A 76 -6.91 20.85 20.62
C THR A 76 -5.70 21.61 21.18
N VAL A 77 -4.69 21.85 20.34
CA VAL A 77 -3.49 22.58 20.73
C VAL A 77 -3.82 24.05 20.99
N SER A 78 -4.64 24.69 20.15
CA SER A 78 -4.99 26.11 20.33
C SER A 78 -5.77 26.35 21.63
N ILE A 79 -6.74 25.49 21.96
CA ILE A 79 -7.48 25.57 23.23
C ILE A 79 -6.54 25.36 24.42
N CYS A 80 -5.62 24.40 24.33
CA CYS A 80 -4.64 24.15 25.39
C CYS A 80 -3.73 25.36 25.60
N LEU A 81 -3.22 25.96 24.51
CA LEU A 81 -2.36 27.14 24.56
C LEU A 81 -3.10 28.37 25.10
N ALA A 82 -4.41 28.49 24.89
CA ALA A 82 -5.22 29.59 25.41
C ALA A 82 -5.32 29.60 26.95
N VAL A 83 -5.22 28.43 27.60
CA VAL A 83 -5.29 28.30 29.07
C VAL A 83 -3.92 28.10 29.73
N ALA A 84 -2.86 27.90 28.94
CA ALA A 84 -1.50 27.70 29.43
C ALA A 84 -0.94 28.97 30.07
N LYS A 85 -0.43 28.86 31.32
CA LYS A 85 0.07 30.01 32.10
C LYS A 85 1.59 30.10 32.11
N THR A 86 2.28 28.98 31.94
CA THR A 86 3.74 28.91 31.96
C THR A 86 4.29 28.36 30.65
N ASP A 87 5.58 28.56 30.38
CA ASP A 87 6.23 28.00 29.19
C ASP A 87 6.27 26.47 29.23
N ALA A 88 6.37 25.88 30.43
CA ALA A 88 6.26 24.44 30.62
C ALA A 88 4.88 23.90 30.20
N ASP A 89 3.79 24.62 30.51
CA ASP A 89 2.43 24.26 30.08
C ASP A 89 2.29 24.33 28.56
N ARG A 90 2.91 25.33 27.92
CA ARG A 90 2.91 25.49 26.46
C ARG A 90 3.61 24.33 25.76
N GLU A 91 4.74 23.87 26.31
CA GLU A 91 5.45 22.70 25.80
C GLU A 91 4.61 21.41 25.92
N LEU A 92 3.92 21.23 27.05
CA LEU A 92 2.99 20.11 27.24
C LEU A 92 1.83 20.15 26.25
N CYS A 93 1.32 21.34 25.91
CA CYS A 93 0.30 21.50 24.87
C CYS A 93 0.81 21.11 23.48
N ALA A 94 2.05 21.48 23.12
CA ALA A 94 2.63 21.09 21.84
C ALA A 94 2.77 19.57 21.70
N LYS A 95 3.07 18.86 22.80
CA LYS A 95 3.14 17.39 22.85
C LYS A 95 1.78 16.70 22.68
N LYS A 96 0.65 17.41 22.79
CA LYS A 96 -0.69 16.84 22.54
C LYS A 96 -0.99 16.65 21.05
N ARG A 97 -0.20 17.24 20.16
CA ARG A 97 -0.37 17.07 18.71
C ARG A 97 -0.18 15.60 18.35
N GLN A 98 -1.17 14.99 17.71
CA GLN A 98 -1.07 13.62 17.25
C GLN A 98 -0.45 13.56 15.84
N TYR A 99 0.14 12.43 15.49
CA TYR A 99 0.60 12.21 14.12
C TYR A 99 -0.60 11.97 13.20
N CYS A 100 -0.77 12.81 12.18
CA CYS A 100 -1.81 12.66 11.18
C CYS A 100 -1.23 12.09 9.89
N SER A 101 -1.46 10.80 9.68
CA SER A 101 -1.19 10.13 8.42
C SER A 101 -2.32 9.17 8.13
N SER A 102 -2.77 9.18 6.88
CA SER A 102 -3.75 8.23 6.36
C SER A 102 -3.26 7.79 5.00
N SER A 103 -3.33 6.49 4.72
CA SER A 103 -2.94 5.91 3.44
C SER A 103 -4.14 5.23 2.81
N ALA A 104 -4.29 5.41 1.50
CA ALA A 104 -5.33 4.76 0.74
C ALA A 104 -4.93 3.32 0.40
N SER A 105 -5.82 2.38 0.70
CA SER A 105 -5.68 1.01 0.23
C SER A 105 -6.42 0.84 -1.09
N THR A 106 -5.67 0.62 -2.18
CA THR A 106 -6.21 0.51 -3.55
C THR A 106 -6.40 -0.93 -4.03
N TRP A 107 -6.03 -1.93 -3.21
CA TRP A 107 -6.08 -3.36 -3.58
C TRP A 107 -7.45 -3.79 -4.12
N GLN A 108 -8.53 -3.25 -3.55
CA GLN A 108 -9.89 -3.57 -3.99
C GLN A 108 -10.15 -3.03 -5.40
N CYS A 109 -9.66 -1.83 -5.72
CA CYS A 109 -9.77 -1.25 -7.06
C CYS A 109 -9.05 -2.12 -8.11
N ASP A 110 -7.91 -2.70 -7.74
CA ASP A 110 -7.17 -3.61 -8.62
C ASP A 110 -7.89 -4.96 -8.77
N SER A 111 -8.48 -5.48 -7.70
CA SER A 111 -9.31 -6.69 -7.74
C SER A 111 -10.53 -6.50 -8.64
N ASP A 112 -11.23 -5.37 -8.49
CA ASP A 112 -12.42 -5.02 -9.28
C ASP A 112 -12.06 -4.81 -10.74
N TYR A 113 -10.91 -4.18 -11.03
CA TYR A 113 -10.40 -4.04 -12.38
C TYR A 113 -10.14 -5.40 -13.04
N ARG A 114 -9.47 -6.32 -12.34
CA ARG A 114 -9.19 -7.67 -12.86
C ARG A 114 -10.48 -8.43 -13.16
N ALA A 115 -11.48 -8.33 -12.28
CA ALA A 115 -12.79 -8.93 -12.49
C ALA A 115 -13.54 -8.31 -13.69
N CYS A 116 -13.46 -6.98 -13.87
CA CYS A 116 -14.05 -6.29 -15.02
C CYS A 116 -13.34 -6.67 -16.33
N TYR A 117 -12.01 -6.75 -16.30
CA TYR A 117 -11.18 -7.10 -17.44
C TYR A 117 -11.54 -8.49 -18.00
N THR A 118 -11.70 -9.49 -17.13
CA THR A 118 -12.08 -10.85 -17.52
C THR A 118 -13.53 -10.94 -18.00
N GLN A 119 -14.45 -10.17 -17.40
CA GLN A 119 -15.85 -10.06 -17.88
C GLN A 119 -15.95 -9.45 -19.27
N CYS A 120 -15.09 -8.50 -19.62
CA CYS A 120 -15.01 -7.92 -20.98
C CYS A 120 -14.37 -8.87 -22.01
N GLY A 121 -14.03 -10.10 -21.63
CA GLY A 121 -13.39 -11.10 -22.50
C GLY A 121 -11.86 -10.99 -22.56
N GLY A 122 -11.25 -10.12 -21.75
CA GLY A 122 -9.81 -10.09 -21.58
C GLY A 122 -9.29 -11.29 -20.79
N ARG A 123 -8.03 -11.66 -20.96
CA ARG A 123 -7.40 -12.75 -20.21
C ARG A 123 -6.23 -12.23 -19.39
N ILE A 124 -6.10 -12.74 -18.17
CA ILE A 124 -5.01 -12.40 -17.24
C ILE A 124 -4.21 -13.68 -17.04
N GLU A 125 -2.94 -13.63 -17.41
CA GLU A 125 -2.01 -14.75 -17.27
C GLU A 125 -0.92 -14.39 -16.27
N GLU A 126 -0.53 -15.34 -15.43
CA GLU A 126 0.64 -15.20 -14.59
C GLU A 126 1.88 -15.51 -15.43
N SER A 127 2.74 -14.50 -15.62
CA SER A 127 4.07 -14.71 -16.19
C SER A 127 5.00 -15.17 -15.09
N GLN A 128 5.25 -16.49 -15.07
CA GLN A 128 6.32 -17.14 -14.33
C GLN A 128 7.68 -16.90 -15.01
#